data_AF-A0A9X8UMU2-F1
#
_entry.id   AF-A0A9X8UMU2-F1
#
_cell.length_a   1.000
_cell.length_b   1.000
_cell.length_c   1.000
_cell.angle_alpha   90.00
_cell.angle_beta   90.00
_cell.angle_gamma   90.00
#
_symmetry.space_group_name_H-M   'P 1'
#
loop_
_entity.id
_entity.type
_entity.pdbx_description
1 polymer ?
#
loop_
_entity_poly.entity_id
_entity_poly.type
_entity_poly.pdbx_seq_one_letter_code
_entity_poly.pdbx_strand_id
1 'polypeptide(L)'
;MKKILPVLATLVLVLSACAGPSVDELRQLDPEGHTACVHFGGGLVDPEGIGATNMQKAADHGAKASTEQISAAVAADESGDPRIIDLAAFQEACEGQGFEFE
;
A
#
# COMPACT_ATOMS: atom_id res chain seq x y z
N MET A 1 7.31 -46.84 2.23
CA MET A 1 6.90 -45.42 2.39
C MET A 1 7.89 -44.41 1.79
N LYS A 2 8.82 -44.79 0.91
CA LYS A 2 9.93 -43.92 0.44
C LYS A 2 9.67 -43.20 -0.90
N LYS A 3 8.55 -43.48 -1.57
CA LYS A 3 8.20 -42.95 -2.91
C LYS A 3 7.18 -41.80 -2.89
N ILE A 4 6.62 -41.47 -1.73
CA ILE A 4 5.54 -40.47 -1.58
C ILE A 4 6.13 -39.07 -1.33
N LEU A 5 7.33 -39.01 -0.73
CA LEU A 5 8.04 -37.78 -0.44
C LEU A 5 8.34 -36.89 -1.66
N PRO A 6 8.82 -37.43 -2.82
CA PRO A 6 9.07 -36.59 -3.99
C PRO A 6 7.80 -36.05 -4.63
N VAL A 7 6.69 -36.79 -4.56
CA VAL A 7 5.39 -36.37 -5.12
C VAL A 7 4.80 -35.20 -4.32
N LEU A 8 4.92 -35.25 -2.98
CA LEU A 8 4.51 -34.16 -2.10
C LEU A 8 5.35 -32.90 -2.32
N ALA A 9 6.66 -33.04 -2.50
CA ALA A 9 7.54 -31.90 -2.78
C ALA A 9 7.19 -31.20 -4.11
N THR A 10 6.89 -31.97 -5.16
CA THR A 10 6.46 -31.41 -6.44
C THR A 10 5.09 -30.74 -6.37
N LEU A 11 4.14 -31.24 -5.57
CA LEU A 11 2.85 -30.57 -5.41
C LEU A 11 2.99 -29.21 -4.72
N VAL A 12 3.83 -29.10 -3.69
CA VAL A 12 4.06 -27.84 -2.97
C VAL A 12 4.69 -26.78 -3.89
N LEU A 13 5.66 -27.17 -4.72
CA LEU A 13 6.29 -26.28 -5.71
C LEU A 13 5.31 -25.78 -6.78
N VAL A 14 4.35 -26.62 -7.20
CA VAL A 14 3.31 -26.24 -8.16
C VAL A 14 2.26 -25.32 -7.52
N LEU A 15 1.95 -25.50 -6.23
CA LEU A 15 1.04 -24.63 -5.50
C LEU A 15 1.62 -23.23 -5.22
N SER A 16 2.93 -23.12 -4.96
CA SER A 16 3.60 -21.82 -4.77
C SER A 16 3.84 -21.05 -6.07
N ALA A 17 3.83 -21.71 -7.24
CA ALA A 17 3.94 -21.04 -8.53
C ALA A 17 2.67 -20.27 -8.95
N CYS A 18 1.54 -20.51 -8.29
CA CYS A 18 0.27 -19.83 -8.54
C CYS A 18 -0.08 -18.78 -7.47
N ALA A 19 0.70 -18.69 -6.38
CA ALA A 19 0.55 -17.62 -5.41
C ALA A 19 1.31 -16.40 -5.96
N GLY A 20 0.58 -15.40 -6.45
CA GLY A 20 1.17 -14.10 -6.77
C GLY A 20 1.87 -13.49 -5.54
N PRO A 21 2.67 -12.44 -5.74
CA PRO A 21 3.35 -11.78 -4.62
C PRO A 21 2.35 -11.36 -3.54
N SER A 22 2.74 -11.56 -2.29
CA SER A 22 2.02 -11.06 -1.12
C SER A 22 1.96 -9.54 -1.14
N VAL A 23 1.02 -8.96 -0.38
CA VAL A 23 0.89 -7.51 -0.26
C VAL A 23 2.18 -6.87 0.27
N ASP A 24 2.90 -7.55 1.16
CA ASP A 24 4.16 -7.04 1.70
C ASP A 24 5.30 -7.11 0.68
N GLU A 25 5.33 -8.13 -0.19
CA GLU A 25 6.26 -8.18 -1.31
C GLU A 25 5.95 -7.08 -2.34
N LEU A 26 4.67 -6.85 -2.66
CA LEU A 26 4.27 -5.74 -3.53
C LEU A 26 4.66 -4.37 -2.95
N ARG A 27 4.59 -4.20 -1.62
CA ARG A 27 5.04 -2.97 -0.95
C ARG A 27 6.54 -2.73 -1.09
N GLN A 28 7.36 -3.79 -1.08
CA GLN A 28 8.81 -3.65 -1.30
C GLN A 28 9.13 -3.18 -2.72
N LEU A 29 8.22 -3.38 -3.68
CA LEU A 29 8.36 -2.93 -5.06
C LEU A 29 7.97 -1.45 -5.25
N ASP A 30 7.33 -0.84 -4.24
CA ASP A 30 6.95 0.58 -4.23
C ASP A 30 7.40 1.25 -2.92
N PRO A 31 8.72 1.38 -2.69
CA PRO A 31 9.24 1.99 -1.47
C PRO A 31 8.90 3.48 -1.39
N GLU A 32 8.80 4.17 -2.54
CA GLU A 32 8.62 5.63 -2.59
C GLU A 32 7.19 6.07 -2.27
N GLY A 33 6.20 5.17 -2.31
CA GLY A 33 4.83 5.45 -1.89
C GLY A 33 3.87 5.85 -3.02
N HIS A 34 4.14 5.48 -4.28
CA HIS A 34 3.26 5.77 -5.41
C HIS A 34 1.85 5.17 -5.22
N THR A 35 1.76 4.00 -4.60
CA THR A 35 0.50 3.33 -4.24
C THR A 35 -0.29 4.16 -3.23
N ALA A 36 0.40 4.87 -2.34
CA ALA A 36 -0.24 5.80 -1.42
C ALA A 36 -0.90 6.95 -2.20
N CYS A 37 -0.21 7.50 -3.22
CA CYS A 37 -0.73 8.56 -4.09
C CYS A 37 -1.90 8.11 -4.99
N VAL A 38 -1.85 6.89 -5.52
CA VAL A 38 -2.97 6.30 -6.27
C VAL A 38 -4.23 6.21 -5.40
N HIS A 39 -4.07 5.70 -4.18
CA HIS A 39 -5.19 5.63 -3.24
C HIS A 39 -5.65 7.02 -2.79
N PHE A 40 -4.74 7.95 -2.58
CA PHE A 40 -5.09 9.32 -2.21
C PHE A 40 -5.98 9.98 -3.26
N GLY A 41 -5.59 9.94 -4.54
CA GLY A 41 -6.42 10.48 -5.62
C GLY A 41 -7.80 9.81 -5.70
N GLY A 42 -7.86 8.48 -5.57
CA GLY A 42 -9.13 7.76 -5.49
C GLY A 42 -9.97 8.06 -4.25
N GLY A 43 -9.35 8.61 -3.19
CA GLY A 43 -10.03 9.10 -1.99
C GLY A 43 -10.60 10.50 -2.16
N LEU A 44 -9.92 11.37 -2.92
CA LEU A 44 -10.39 12.73 -3.23
C LEU A 44 -11.64 12.73 -4.13
N VAL A 45 -11.72 11.79 -5.08
CA VAL A 45 -12.82 11.73 -6.06
C VAL A 45 -14.16 11.29 -5.45
N ASP A 46 -14.15 10.42 -4.44
CA ASP A 46 -15.37 9.91 -3.78
C ASP A 46 -15.20 9.87 -2.25
N PRO A 47 -15.28 11.00 -1.53
CA PRO A 47 -14.89 11.08 -0.12
C PRO A 47 -15.67 10.16 0.84
N GLU A 48 -16.81 9.63 0.41
CA GLU A 48 -17.63 8.69 1.17
C GLU A 48 -17.43 7.24 0.67
N GLY A 49 -17.90 6.25 1.44
CA GLY A 49 -17.88 4.85 1.02
C GLY A 49 -16.50 4.33 0.59
N ILE A 50 -16.28 4.18 -0.71
CA ILE A 50 -15.04 3.60 -1.25
C ILE A 50 -13.86 4.57 -1.17
N GLY A 51 -14.05 5.89 -1.29
CA GLY A 51 -12.92 6.79 -1.13
C GLY A 51 -12.50 6.97 0.32
N ALA A 52 -13.39 6.82 1.30
CA ALA A 52 -12.98 6.68 2.71
C ALA A 52 -12.07 5.45 2.91
N THR A 53 -12.37 4.34 2.23
CA THR A 53 -11.48 3.17 2.20
C THR A 53 -10.16 3.46 1.50
N ASN A 54 -10.18 4.22 0.41
CA ASN A 54 -8.96 4.63 -0.28
C ASN A 54 -8.11 5.58 0.57
N MET A 55 -8.71 6.51 1.31
CA MET A 55 -8.00 7.40 2.24
C MET A 55 -7.31 6.61 3.36
N GLN A 56 -7.95 5.56 3.88
CA GLN A 56 -7.29 4.66 4.83
C GLN A 56 -6.09 3.95 4.19
N LYS A 57 -6.25 3.40 2.98
CA LYS A 57 -5.15 2.75 2.27
C LYS A 57 -4.02 3.71 1.97
N ALA A 58 -4.33 4.95 1.57
CA ALA A 58 -3.34 5.99 1.37
C ALA A 58 -2.53 6.24 2.64
N ALA A 59 -3.18 6.30 3.81
CA ALA A 59 -2.49 6.40 5.10
C ALA A 59 -1.62 5.17 5.40
N ASP A 60 -2.14 3.94 5.19
CA ASP A 60 -1.42 2.69 5.45
C ASP A 60 -0.13 2.57 4.63
N HIS A 61 -0.21 2.98 3.36
CA HIS A 61 0.92 2.99 2.44
C HIS A 61 1.85 4.18 2.73
N GLY A 62 1.30 5.36 3.00
CA GLY A 62 2.05 6.58 3.28
C GLY A 62 2.90 6.46 4.54
N ALA A 63 2.39 5.84 5.61
CA ALA A 63 3.14 5.57 6.84
C ALA A 63 4.40 4.71 6.62
N LYS A 64 4.47 3.97 5.51
CA LYS A 64 5.57 3.05 5.16
C LYS A 64 6.42 3.56 4.00
N ALA A 65 6.08 4.70 3.42
CA ALA A 65 6.81 5.27 2.29
C ALA A 65 8.19 5.78 2.73
N SER A 66 9.21 5.56 1.90
CA SER A 66 10.55 6.11 2.09
C SER A 66 10.63 7.60 1.71
N THR A 67 9.63 8.11 1.00
CA THR A 67 9.48 9.55 0.74
C THR A 67 9.11 10.23 2.06
N GLU A 68 10.02 11.05 2.58
CA GLU A 68 9.87 11.70 3.88
C GLU A 68 8.63 12.59 3.95
N GLN A 69 8.30 13.30 2.86
CA GLN A 69 7.14 14.18 2.81
C GLN A 69 5.81 13.41 2.91
N ILE A 70 5.72 12.25 2.25
CA ILE A 70 4.54 11.39 2.32
C ILE A 70 4.37 10.81 3.72
N SER A 71 5.44 10.26 4.29
CA SER A 71 5.38 9.63 5.61
C SER A 71 5.19 10.64 6.74
N ALA A 72 5.75 11.86 6.64
CA ALA A 72 5.56 12.93 7.62
C ALA A 72 4.12 13.46 7.67
N ALA A 73 3.37 13.33 6.57
CA ALA A 73 1.96 13.73 6.51
C ALA A 73 1.01 12.68 7.14
N VAL A 74 1.54 11.57 7.66
CA VAL A 74 0.77 10.48 8.28
C VAL A 74 1.15 10.32 9.75
N ALA A 75 0.16 10.15 10.62
CA ALA A 75 0.36 9.80 12.02
C ALA A 75 -0.65 8.76 12.50
N ALA A 76 -0.30 8.01 13.54
CA ALA A 76 -1.21 7.08 14.17
C ALA A 76 -2.28 7.82 15.00
N ASP A 77 -3.53 7.37 14.93
CA ASP A 77 -4.60 7.80 15.82
C ASP A 77 -4.51 7.14 17.21
N GLU A 78 -5.48 7.41 18.08
CA GLU A 78 -5.52 6.85 19.44
C GLU A 78 -5.55 5.31 19.49
N SER A 79 -6.00 4.66 18.40
CA SER A 79 -6.03 3.19 18.28
C SER A 79 -4.74 2.62 17.68
N GLY A 80 -3.82 3.47 17.22
CA GLY A 80 -2.60 3.08 16.53
C GLY A 80 -2.76 2.98 15.01
N ASP A 81 -3.92 3.32 14.46
CA ASP A 81 -4.17 3.21 13.02
C ASP A 81 -3.65 4.47 12.31
N PRO A 82 -2.96 4.33 11.17
CA PRO A 82 -2.42 5.47 10.45
C PRO A 82 -3.54 6.33 9.84
N ARG A 83 -3.38 7.65 9.93
CA ARG A 83 -4.26 8.68 9.37
C ARG A 83 -3.42 9.74 8.67
N ILE A 84 -3.90 10.21 7.51
CA ILE A 84 -3.34 11.41 6.88
C ILE A 84 -3.74 12.60 7.75
N ILE A 85 -2.75 13.25 8.38
CA ILE A 85 -2.95 14.38 9.29
C ILE A 85 -2.70 15.73 8.63
N ASP A 86 -1.98 15.73 7.50
CA ASP A 86 -1.76 16.91 6.67
C ASP A 86 -2.09 16.58 5.21
N LEU A 87 -3.34 16.85 4.84
CA LEU A 87 -3.87 16.52 3.51
C LEU A 87 -3.13 17.28 2.39
N ALA A 88 -2.78 18.55 2.65
CA ALA A 88 -2.14 19.41 1.68
C ALA A 88 -0.68 18.99 1.46
N ALA A 89 0.06 18.71 2.53
CA ALA A 89 1.43 18.20 2.40
C ALA A 89 1.47 16.82 1.73
N PHE A 90 0.49 15.96 2.01
CA PHE A 90 0.39 14.66 1.34
C PHE A 90 0.14 14.83 -0.17
N GLN A 91 -0.77 15.73 -0.55
CA GLN A 91 -1.04 16.06 -1.94
C GLN A 91 0.19 16.63 -2.65
N GLU A 92 0.85 17.63 -2.07
CA GLU A 92 2.06 18.25 -2.64
C GLU A 92 3.19 17.22 -2.83
N ALA A 93 3.36 16.30 -1.88
CA ALA A 93 4.33 15.23 -1.99
C ALA A 93 4.03 14.27 -3.17
N CYS A 94 2.75 13.94 -3.38
CA CYS A 94 2.33 13.13 -4.51
C CYS A 94 2.45 13.87 -5.85
N GLU A 95 2.14 15.16 -5.90
CA GLU A 95 2.39 16.00 -7.07
C GLU A 95 3.89 16.09 -7.41
N GLY A 96 4.75 16.13 -6.38
CA GLY A 96 6.20 16.02 -6.52
C GLY A 96 6.68 14.69 -7.15
N GLN A 97 5.87 13.62 -7.07
CA GLN A 97 6.09 12.34 -7.75
C GLN A 97 5.46 12.28 -9.16
N GLY A 98 4.81 13.35 -9.62
CA GLY A 98 4.19 13.45 -10.94
C GLY A 98 2.73 13.00 -11.01
N PHE A 99 2.04 12.89 -9.87
CA PHE A 99 0.58 12.76 -9.84
C PHE A 99 -0.09 14.11 -10.04
N GLU A 100 -1.29 14.12 -10.62
CA GLU A 100 -2.11 15.32 -10.78
C GLU A 100 -3.47 15.04 -10.14
N PHE A 101 -3.93 15.97 -9.29
CA PHE A 101 -5.23 15.90 -8.62
C PHE A 101 -6.02 17.17 -8.95
N GLU A 102 -7.29 17.02 -9.34
CA GLU A 102 -8.20 18.12 -9.71
C GLU A 102 -9.05 18.61 -8.53
#